data_AF-A0A2P6G750-F1
#
_entry.id   AF-A0A2P6G750-F1
#
_cell.length_a   1.000
_cell.length_b   1.000
_cell.length_c   1.000
_cell.angle_alpha   90.00
_cell.angle_beta   90.00
_cell.angle_gamma   90.00
#
_symmetry.space_group_name_H-M   'P 1'
#
loop_
_entity.id
_entity.type
_entity.pdbx_description
1 polymer ?
#
loop_
_entity_poly.entity_id
_entity_poly.type
_entity_poly.pdbx_seq_one_letter_code
_entity_poly.pdbx_strand_id
1 'polypeptide(L)'
;DVLEGKSVGLFNRALYALGDFIIYGPLRNSLGMSRVSVGYTAGEAIGPEIFEFFRSIGINLKQLYGQTEAGVFVTMQPDGEVRSETVGVPAPGVELKIGENGEVLYRSPSSFVEYYKNSKSTNETKDNNGWVATGDAGFIEDGTGHLKIIDRAKDVGKLASGEMFAPKYVENKLKFYPNILEAVLFGKDKEKCVAFINIDLSSVGNWAEKENIAYGSYQELAGHPQVYDMIENHINEVNMDVSKDKMLSGCQIDRFLVLHKELDPDDGEITRTRKVRRQFVEDKYSDLVKALYDGSKSIKTETKVTYEDGREGSISATLEIRSAKLVK
;
A
#
# COMPACT_ATOMS: atom_id res chain seq x y z
N ASP A 1 9.97 18.42 11.22
CA ASP A 1 10.60 19.73 11.52
C ASP A 1 12.01 19.66 12.07
N VAL A 2 12.22 19.05 13.25
CA VAL A 2 13.57 18.97 13.85
C VAL A 2 14.58 18.32 12.89
N LEU A 3 14.21 17.19 12.28
CA LEU A 3 15.03 16.48 11.29
C LEU A 3 15.25 17.28 9.99
N GLU A 4 14.39 18.24 9.67
CA GLU A 4 14.52 19.12 8.49
C GLU A 4 15.32 20.40 8.80
N GLY A 5 15.82 20.56 10.02
CA GLY A 5 16.47 21.81 10.45
C GLY A 5 15.52 23.01 10.57
N LYS A 6 14.20 22.79 10.55
CA LYS A 6 13.20 23.87 10.64
C LYS A 6 13.14 24.46 12.05
N SER A 7 12.70 25.70 12.15
CA SER A 7 12.50 26.38 13.44
C SER A 7 11.39 25.69 14.22
N VAL A 8 11.68 25.29 15.45
CA VAL A 8 10.73 24.70 16.40
C VAL A 8 10.86 25.48 17.69
N GLY A 9 9.73 25.89 18.28
CA GLY A 9 9.71 26.65 19.53
C GLY A 9 10.46 25.94 20.65
N LEU A 10 11.11 26.71 21.53
CA LEU A 10 11.97 26.17 22.61
C LEU A 10 11.24 25.19 23.51
N PHE A 11 9.97 25.46 23.84
CA PHE A 11 9.14 24.56 24.64
C PHE A 11 8.93 23.19 23.97
N ASN A 12 8.56 23.18 22.68
CA ASN A 12 8.40 21.94 21.92
C ASN A 12 9.72 21.18 21.76
N ARG A 13 10.85 21.88 21.61
CA ARG A 13 12.19 21.25 21.61
C ARG A 13 12.51 20.58 22.95
N ALA A 14 12.17 21.23 24.07
CA ALA A 14 12.37 20.66 25.39
C ALA A 14 11.49 19.43 25.63
N LEU A 15 10.20 19.49 25.25
CA LEU A 15 9.29 18.34 25.29
C LEU A 15 9.79 17.19 24.40
N TYR A 16 10.27 17.49 23.19
CA TYR A 16 10.82 16.48 22.30
C TYR A 16 12.07 15.82 22.90
N ALA A 17 12.99 16.60 23.48
CA ALA A 17 14.18 16.05 24.14
C ALA A 17 13.84 15.18 25.36
N LEU A 18 12.82 15.57 26.14
CA LEU A 18 12.32 14.75 27.24
C LEU A 18 11.69 13.45 26.74
N GLY A 19 10.86 13.55 25.69
CA GLY A 19 10.29 12.39 24.99
C GLY A 19 11.37 11.49 24.40
N ASP A 20 12.45 12.06 23.88
CA ASP A 20 13.61 11.34 23.37
C ASP A 20 14.31 10.54 24.47
N PHE A 21 14.50 11.13 25.64
CA PHE A 21 15.13 10.46 26.76
C PHE A 21 14.26 9.33 27.35
N ILE A 22 12.95 9.55 27.49
CA ILE A 22 12.04 8.63 28.20
C ILE A 22 11.40 7.59 27.28
N ILE A 23 11.06 7.96 26.05
CA ILE A 23 10.23 7.16 25.15
C ILE A 23 10.99 6.83 23.86
N TYR A 24 11.33 7.82 23.05
CA TYR A 24 11.79 7.59 21.67
C TYR A 24 13.18 6.95 21.64
N GLY A 25 14.12 7.36 22.49
CA GLY A 25 15.45 6.77 22.62
C GLY A 25 15.42 5.29 23.03
N PRO A 26 14.74 4.93 24.14
CA PRO A 26 14.54 3.53 24.51
C PRO A 26 13.83 2.70 23.43
N LEU A 27 12.80 3.27 22.78
CA LEU A 27 12.09 2.61 21.68
C LEU A 27 13.01 2.36 20.48
N ARG A 28 13.74 3.37 20.01
CA ARG A 28 14.77 3.22 18.97
C ARG A 28 15.79 2.16 19.35
N ASN A 29 16.20 2.10 20.61
CA ASN A 29 17.14 1.10 21.10
C ASN A 29 16.58 -0.32 21.04
N SER A 30 15.34 -0.51 21.48
CA SER A 30 14.65 -1.81 21.39
C SER A 30 14.47 -2.26 19.94
N LEU A 31 14.31 -1.33 19.00
CA LEU A 31 14.24 -1.60 17.56
C LEU A 31 15.62 -1.81 16.91
N GLY A 32 16.71 -1.67 17.66
CA GLY A 32 18.08 -1.76 17.14
C GLY A 32 18.52 -0.55 16.29
N MET A 33 17.79 0.56 16.37
CA MET A 33 17.95 1.73 15.49
C MET A 33 18.71 2.91 16.13
N SER A 34 19.23 2.76 17.37
CA SER A 34 19.91 3.85 18.11
C SER A 34 21.09 4.50 17.39
N ARG A 35 21.71 3.81 16.43
CA ARG A 35 22.88 4.30 15.67
C ARG A 35 22.60 4.53 14.18
N VAL A 36 21.34 4.46 13.76
CA VAL A 36 20.96 4.74 12.38
C VAL A 36 21.11 6.24 12.12
N SER A 37 22.01 6.60 11.20
CA SER A 37 22.21 7.99 10.78
C SER A 37 21.28 8.38 9.62
N VAL A 38 21.03 7.45 8.70
CA VAL A 38 20.14 7.59 7.55
C VAL A 38 19.50 6.25 7.26
N GLY A 39 18.20 6.24 7.03
CA GLY A 39 17.46 5.08 6.52
C GLY A 39 16.80 5.43 5.19
N TYR A 40 16.78 4.49 4.25
CA TYR A 40 15.99 4.62 3.01
C TYR A 40 14.98 3.48 2.91
N THR A 41 13.76 3.80 2.52
CA THR A 41 12.75 2.82 2.09
C THR A 41 12.69 2.78 0.57
N ALA A 42 12.44 1.59 0.02
CA ALA A 42 12.42 1.32 -1.42
C ALA A 42 11.66 0.02 -1.73
N GLY A 43 11.45 -0.27 -3.01
CA GLY A 43 10.94 -1.56 -3.52
C GLY A 43 9.42 -1.72 -3.50
N GLU A 44 8.75 -1.11 -2.52
CA GLU A 44 7.30 -0.93 -2.47
C GLU A 44 6.97 0.35 -1.69
N ALA A 45 5.83 0.97 -2.01
CA ALA A 45 5.37 2.14 -1.27
C ALA A 45 4.97 1.73 0.16
N ILE A 46 5.39 2.54 1.14
CA ILE A 46 4.91 2.44 2.52
C ILE A 46 3.88 3.54 2.77
N GLY A 47 2.93 3.28 3.68
CA GLY A 47 1.94 4.28 4.07
C GLY A 47 2.62 5.55 4.64
N PRO A 48 2.13 6.76 4.31
CA PRO A 48 2.63 8.03 4.87
C PRO A 48 2.75 8.00 6.40
N GLU A 49 1.84 7.32 7.06
CA GLU A 49 1.72 7.25 8.52
C GLU A 49 2.86 6.40 9.15
N ILE A 50 3.28 5.28 8.52
CA ILE A 50 4.47 4.52 8.94
C ILE A 50 5.72 5.38 8.78
N PHE A 51 5.81 6.08 7.65
CA PHE A 51 6.95 6.95 7.36
C PHE A 51 7.07 8.07 8.41
N GLU A 52 5.96 8.72 8.73
CA GLU A 52 5.88 9.76 9.76
C GLU A 52 6.20 9.22 11.16
N PHE A 53 5.73 8.01 11.50
CA PHE A 53 6.04 7.37 12.78
C PHE A 53 7.56 7.23 12.98
N PHE A 54 8.28 6.63 12.04
CA PHE A 54 9.73 6.45 12.16
C PHE A 54 10.48 7.79 12.22
N ARG A 55 10.05 8.78 11.45
CA ARG A 55 10.62 10.13 11.53
C ARG A 55 10.31 10.83 12.85
N SER A 56 9.13 10.61 13.43
CA SER A 56 8.73 11.20 14.71
C SER A 56 9.63 10.71 15.85
N ILE A 57 10.01 9.43 15.84
CA ILE A 57 10.95 8.85 16.80
C ILE A 57 12.41 9.15 16.44
N GLY A 58 12.71 10.11 15.57
CA GLY A 58 14.07 10.61 15.34
C GLY A 58 14.90 9.84 14.32
N ILE A 59 14.32 8.88 13.57
CA ILE A 59 15.03 8.22 12.47
C ILE A 59 15.00 9.13 11.24
N ASN A 60 16.14 9.44 10.65
CA ASN A 60 16.20 10.14 9.36
C ASN A 60 15.84 9.20 8.21
N LEU A 61 14.57 8.77 8.19
CA LEU A 61 13.99 7.88 7.18
C LEU A 61 13.60 8.67 5.94
N LYS A 62 14.10 8.27 4.78
CA LYS A 62 13.85 8.91 3.49
C LYS A 62 13.32 7.89 2.50
N GLN A 63 12.69 8.35 1.44
CA GLN A 63 12.25 7.50 0.34
C GLN A 63 13.21 7.62 -0.84
N LEU A 64 13.45 6.48 -1.51
CA LEU A 64 14.00 6.43 -2.85
C LEU A 64 13.10 5.57 -3.72
N TYR A 65 13.03 5.89 -5.00
CA TYR A 65 12.30 5.09 -5.97
C TYR A 65 13.24 4.67 -7.10
N GLY A 66 13.04 3.45 -7.57
CA GLY A 66 13.70 2.93 -8.74
C GLY A 66 13.36 1.46 -8.95
N GLN A 67 14.10 0.85 -9.87
CA GLN A 67 13.84 -0.49 -10.37
C GLN A 67 15.14 -1.13 -10.85
N THR A 68 15.11 -2.43 -11.13
CA THR A 68 16.28 -3.16 -11.63
C THR A 68 16.80 -2.55 -12.93
N GLU A 69 15.90 -2.15 -13.81
CA GLU A 69 16.17 -1.53 -15.09
C GLU A 69 16.89 -0.18 -14.96
N ALA A 70 16.79 0.47 -13.79
CA ALA A 70 17.39 1.77 -13.50
C ALA A 70 18.73 1.68 -12.76
N GLY A 71 19.23 0.47 -12.48
CA GLY A 71 20.42 0.33 -11.64
C GLY A 71 20.22 0.85 -10.21
N VAL A 72 19.06 0.52 -9.62
CA VAL A 72 18.60 0.80 -8.24
C VAL A 72 17.71 2.05 -8.09
N PHE A 73 18.18 3.26 -8.39
CA PHE A 73 17.45 4.49 -8.06
C PHE A 73 17.27 5.45 -9.24
N VAL A 74 16.08 6.01 -9.33
CA VAL A 74 15.61 7.04 -10.27
C VAL A 74 15.42 8.36 -9.54
N THR A 75 14.81 8.33 -8.35
CA THR A 75 14.63 9.50 -7.48
C THR A 75 15.11 9.21 -6.07
N MET A 76 15.44 10.28 -5.35
CA MET A 76 15.81 10.24 -3.94
C MET A 76 15.37 11.52 -3.25
N GLN A 77 14.91 11.41 -1.99
CA GLN A 77 14.59 12.59 -1.20
C GLN A 77 15.86 13.30 -0.69
N PRO A 78 16.07 14.58 -1.00
CA PRO A 78 17.19 15.33 -0.48
C PRO A 78 16.97 15.70 1.00
N ASP A 79 18.05 16.07 1.70
CA ASP A 79 17.94 16.63 3.04
C ASP A 79 17.13 17.94 3.02
N GLY A 80 16.27 18.14 4.03
CA GLY A 80 15.46 19.35 4.16
C GLY A 80 14.13 19.34 3.37
N GLU A 81 13.93 18.36 2.48
CA GLU A 81 12.75 18.27 1.62
C GLU A 81 12.04 16.91 1.73
N VAL A 82 12.15 16.23 2.87
CA VAL A 82 11.52 14.93 3.05
C VAL A 82 10.01 15.05 3.20
N ARG A 83 9.26 14.31 2.38
CA ARG A 83 7.78 14.30 2.35
C ARG A 83 7.25 12.87 2.37
N SER A 84 6.28 12.58 3.23
CA SER A 84 5.73 11.23 3.41
C SER A 84 5.03 10.68 2.16
N GLU A 85 4.51 11.55 1.31
CA GLU A 85 3.73 11.16 0.13
C GLU A 85 4.52 11.12 -1.19
N THR A 86 5.81 11.44 -1.18
CA THR A 86 6.64 11.53 -2.41
C THR A 86 7.83 10.58 -2.33
N VAL A 87 8.40 10.25 -3.48
CA VAL A 87 9.63 9.47 -3.60
C VAL A 87 10.85 10.33 -3.94
N GLY A 88 10.73 11.65 -3.77
CA GLY A 88 11.81 12.60 -3.98
C GLY A 88 11.93 13.14 -5.40
N VAL A 89 13.06 13.77 -5.68
CA VAL A 89 13.38 14.42 -6.96
C VAL A 89 14.30 13.53 -7.81
N PRO A 90 14.43 13.75 -9.13
CA PRO A 90 15.36 12.99 -9.96
C PRO A 90 16.78 12.96 -9.35
N ALA A 91 17.38 11.76 -9.31
CA ALA A 91 18.76 11.61 -8.89
C ALA A 91 19.71 12.32 -9.88
N PRO A 92 20.96 12.62 -9.49
CA PRO A 92 21.92 13.29 -10.37
C PRO A 92 22.09 12.54 -11.71
N GLY A 93 21.88 13.25 -12.82
CA GLY A 93 21.97 12.68 -14.17
C GLY A 93 20.74 11.90 -14.63
N VAL A 94 19.67 11.85 -13.82
CA VAL A 94 18.39 11.26 -14.21
C VAL A 94 17.46 12.34 -14.74
N GLU A 95 16.87 12.10 -15.91
CA GLU A 95 15.77 12.89 -16.44
C GLU A 95 14.45 12.16 -16.20
N LEU A 96 13.40 12.92 -15.86
CA LEU A 96 12.06 12.42 -15.63
C LEU A 96 11.02 13.17 -16.47
N LYS A 97 10.01 12.44 -16.94
CA LYS A 97 8.77 13.01 -17.49
C LYS A 97 7.61 12.06 -17.22
N ILE A 98 6.39 12.60 -17.31
CA ILE A 98 5.16 11.82 -17.27
C ILE A 98 4.66 11.62 -18.70
N GLY A 99 4.39 10.38 -19.10
CA GLY A 99 3.79 10.05 -20.38
C GLY A 99 2.32 10.47 -20.47
N GLU A 100 1.75 10.47 -21.68
CA GLU A 100 0.35 10.84 -21.90
C GLU A 100 -0.65 9.94 -21.15
N ASN A 101 -0.25 8.69 -20.87
CA ASN A 101 -0.99 7.70 -20.09
C ASN A 101 -0.80 7.85 -18.56
N GLY A 102 -0.04 8.85 -18.10
CA GLY A 102 0.30 9.03 -16.67
C GLY A 102 1.45 8.15 -16.18
N GLU A 103 2.10 7.40 -17.06
CA GLU A 103 3.25 6.55 -16.71
C GLU A 103 4.51 7.39 -16.51
N VAL A 104 5.29 7.05 -15.49
CA VAL A 104 6.59 7.67 -15.24
C VAL A 104 7.59 7.15 -16.27
N LEU A 105 8.27 8.06 -16.95
CA LEU A 105 9.35 7.74 -17.87
C LEU A 105 10.65 8.34 -17.33
N TYR A 106 11.73 7.58 -17.37
CA TYR A 106 13.04 8.08 -16.98
C TYR A 106 14.09 7.83 -18.05
N ARG A 107 15.14 8.64 -18.04
CA ARG A 107 16.37 8.41 -18.80
C ARG A 107 17.55 8.61 -17.88
N SER A 108 18.47 7.63 -17.84
CA SER A 108 19.60 7.64 -16.92
C SER A 108 20.83 6.96 -17.53
N PRO A 109 22.06 7.39 -17.18
CA PRO A 109 23.28 6.62 -17.43
C PRO A 109 23.26 5.20 -16.84
N SER A 110 22.44 4.97 -15.81
CA SER A 110 22.27 3.66 -15.14
C SER A 110 21.20 2.77 -15.77
N SER A 111 20.53 3.22 -16.85
CA SER A 111 19.53 2.42 -17.55
C SER A 111 20.14 1.13 -18.10
N PHE A 112 19.42 0.02 -17.94
CA PHE A 112 19.79 -1.28 -18.46
C PHE A 112 20.04 -1.25 -19.97
N VAL A 113 20.88 -2.18 -20.45
CA VAL A 113 21.19 -2.32 -21.88
C VAL A 113 20.03 -2.96 -22.63
N GLU A 114 19.64 -4.17 -22.22
CA GLU A 114 18.54 -4.93 -22.81
C GLU A 114 18.12 -6.07 -21.89
N TYR A 115 16.94 -6.65 -22.15
CA TYR A 115 16.57 -7.94 -21.58
C TYR A 115 17.22 -9.07 -22.37
N TYR A 116 17.88 -9.99 -21.66
CA TYR A 116 18.61 -11.10 -22.27
C TYR A 116 17.71 -11.94 -23.21
N LYS A 117 18.09 -12.01 -24.49
CA LYS A 117 17.35 -12.73 -25.56
C LYS A 117 15.90 -12.29 -25.74
N ASN A 118 15.54 -11.06 -25.35
CA ASN A 118 14.19 -10.55 -25.50
C ASN A 118 14.18 -9.12 -26.04
N SER A 119 14.46 -9.00 -27.35
CA SER A 119 14.44 -7.72 -28.07
C SER A 119 13.06 -7.08 -28.10
N LYS A 120 11.99 -7.88 -28.16
CA LYS A 120 10.61 -7.38 -28.14
C LYS A 120 10.33 -6.59 -26.85
N SER A 121 10.51 -7.21 -25.69
CA SER A 121 10.29 -6.50 -24.42
C SER A 121 11.28 -5.36 -24.22
N THR A 122 12.51 -5.47 -24.74
CA THR A 122 13.48 -4.37 -24.67
C THR A 122 12.97 -3.14 -25.40
N ASN A 123 12.45 -3.31 -26.61
CA ASN A 123 11.94 -2.22 -27.44
C ASN A 123 10.57 -1.69 -26.97
N GLU A 124 9.79 -2.51 -26.25
CA GLU A 124 8.56 -2.08 -25.59
C GLU A 124 8.85 -1.24 -24.33
N THR A 125 9.91 -1.54 -23.60
CA THR A 125 10.27 -0.85 -22.35
C THR A 125 11.18 0.35 -22.56
N LYS A 126 12.10 0.32 -23.53
CA LYS A 126 13.06 1.40 -23.78
C LYS A 126 13.00 1.88 -25.23
N ASP A 127 12.79 3.19 -25.40
CA ASP A 127 12.75 3.81 -26.72
C ASP A 127 14.16 4.10 -27.28
N ASN A 128 14.22 4.47 -28.57
CA ASN A 128 15.47 4.79 -29.26
C ASN A 128 16.19 6.04 -28.72
N ASN A 129 15.51 6.87 -27.92
CA ASN A 129 16.07 8.07 -27.28
C ASN A 129 16.59 7.78 -25.85
N GLY A 130 16.47 6.53 -25.39
CA GLY A 130 16.89 6.08 -24.07
C GLY A 130 15.87 6.30 -22.96
N TRP A 131 14.62 6.68 -23.28
CA TRP A 131 13.55 6.74 -22.29
C TRP A 131 13.06 5.33 -21.95
N VAL A 132 12.99 5.04 -20.66
CA VAL A 132 12.51 3.78 -20.12
C VAL A 132 11.15 4.00 -19.48
N ALA A 133 10.19 3.18 -19.89
CA ALA A 133 8.87 3.08 -19.29
C ALA A 133 8.94 2.27 -18.00
N THR A 134 8.54 2.87 -16.87
CA THR A 134 8.72 2.24 -15.56
C THR A 134 7.66 1.18 -15.25
N GLY A 135 6.53 1.20 -15.95
CA GLY A 135 5.34 0.46 -15.60
C GLY A 135 4.62 1.00 -14.35
N ASP A 136 4.99 2.19 -13.86
CA ASP A 136 4.41 2.86 -12.69
C ASP A 136 3.74 4.17 -13.11
N ALA A 137 2.53 4.42 -12.61
CA ALA A 137 1.83 5.68 -12.77
C ALA A 137 2.22 6.66 -11.66
N GLY A 138 2.36 7.93 -12.03
CA GLY A 138 2.74 8.96 -11.09
C GLY A 138 2.59 10.37 -11.64
N PHE A 139 2.91 11.35 -10.82
CA PHE A 139 2.95 12.74 -11.23
C PHE A 139 4.08 13.47 -10.52
N ILE A 140 4.57 14.53 -11.16
CA ILE A 140 5.57 15.42 -10.59
C ILE A 140 4.82 16.59 -9.97
N GLU A 141 5.05 16.86 -8.69
CA GLU A 141 4.47 18.01 -8.01
C GLU A 141 5.01 19.32 -8.60
N ASP A 142 4.09 20.19 -9.01
CA ASP A 142 4.42 21.51 -9.52
C ASP A 142 5.18 22.34 -8.47
N GLY A 143 6.23 23.01 -8.93
CA GLY A 143 7.07 23.91 -8.11
C GLY A 143 8.12 23.21 -7.25
N THR A 144 7.90 21.96 -6.82
CA THR A 144 8.86 21.22 -5.98
C THR A 144 9.67 20.20 -6.79
N GLY A 145 9.12 19.69 -7.88
CA GLY A 145 9.76 18.66 -8.70
C GLY A 145 9.79 17.27 -8.06
N HIS A 146 9.09 17.08 -6.93
CA HIS A 146 9.00 15.79 -6.26
C HIS A 146 8.05 14.86 -7.02
N LEU A 147 8.50 13.63 -7.26
CA LEU A 147 7.70 12.57 -7.87
C LEU A 147 6.81 11.92 -6.81
N LYS A 148 5.52 11.78 -7.12
CA LYS A 148 4.56 10.93 -6.40
C LYS A 148 4.28 9.69 -7.25
N ILE A 149 4.51 8.52 -6.69
CA ILE A 149 4.11 7.24 -7.29
C ILE A 149 2.71 6.90 -6.79
N ILE A 150 1.80 6.66 -7.72
CA ILE A 150 0.41 6.32 -7.43
C ILE A 150 0.28 4.80 -7.28
N ASP A 151 0.57 4.05 -8.35
CA ASP A 151 0.46 2.60 -8.41
C ASP A 151 1.16 2.05 -9.68
N ARG A 152 1.12 0.74 -9.92
CA ARG A 152 1.45 0.14 -11.21
C ARG A 152 0.51 0.70 -12.29
N ALA A 153 1.06 1.16 -13.40
CA ALA A 153 0.29 1.75 -14.51
C ALA A 153 -0.81 0.81 -15.03
N LYS A 154 -0.58 -0.51 -14.98
CA LYS A 154 -1.58 -1.53 -15.37
C LYS A 154 -2.75 -1.68 -14.39
N ASP A 155 -2.52 -1.39 -13.11
CA ASP A 155 -3.48 -1.55 -12.03
C ASP A 155 -4.29 -0.26 -11.83
N VAL A 156 -3.71 0.90 -12.19
CA VAL A 156 -4.46 2.15 -12.32
C VAL A 156 -5.52 2.01 -13.41
N GLY A 157 -6.66 2.64 -13.14
CA GLY A 157 -7.76 2.72 -14.10
C GLY A 157 -8.65 3.90 -13.82
N LYS A 158 -9.88 3.79 -14.29
CA LYS A 158 -10.95 4.73 -13.97
C LYS A 158 -12.13 3.96 -13.41
N LEU A 159 -12.89 4.60 -12.55
CA LEU A 159 -14.24 4.17 -12.25
C LEU A 159 -15.14 4.44 -13.46
N ALA A 160 -16.34 3.87 -13.46
CA ALA A 160 -17.37 4.16 -14.46
C ALA A 160 -17.75 5.65 -14.50
N SER A 161 -17.56 6.38 -13.39
CA SER A 161 -17.72 7.84 -13.32
C SER A 161 -16.62 8.62 -14.07
N GLY A 162 -15.52 7.97 -14.44
CA GLY A 162 -14.33 8.58 -15.03
C GLY A 162 -13.30 9.06 -14.00
N GLU A 163 -13.62 9.01 -12.70
CA GLU A 163 -12.69 9.30 -11.60
C GLU A 163 -11.53 8.30 -11.59
N MET A 164 -10.37 8.74 -11.08
CA MET A 164 -9.19 7.89 -11.01
C MET A 164 -9.38 6.76 -10.01
N PHE A 165 -8.97 5.56 -10.42
CA PHE A 165 -8.89 4.38 -9.57
C PHE A 165 -7.43 3.99 -9.36
N ALA A 166 -6.95 4.08 -8.12
CA ALA A 166 -5.59 3.74 -7.71
C ALA A 166 -5.64 2.85 -6.46
N PRO A 167 -5.66 1.51 -6.62
CA PRO A 167 -5.95 0.60 -5.52
C PRO A 167 -4.90 0.62 -4.41
N LYS A 168 -3.61 0.61 -4.74
CA LYS A 168 -2.55 0.54 -3.71
C LYS A 168 -2.52 1.73 -2.77
N TYR A 169 -2.98 2.90 -3.21
CA TYR A 169 -3.03 4.08 -2.35
C TYR A 169 -3.91 3.82 -1.11
N VAL A 170 -5.11 3.27 -1.33
CA VAL A 170 -6.04 2.93 -0.26
C VAL A 170 -5.59 1.69 0.50
N GLU A 171 -5.10 0.66 -0.21
CA GLU A 171 -4.60 -0.57 0.40
C GLU A 171 -3.45 -0.29 1.39
N ASN A 172 -2.52 0.61 1.06
CA ASN A 172 -1.39 0.96 1.93
C ASN A 172 -1.81 1.76 3.17
N LYS A 173 -2.84 2.61 3.06
CA LYS A 173 -3.42 3.29 4.22
C LYS A 173 -4.10 2.31 5.17
N LEU A 174 -4.83 1.32 4.63
CA LEU A 174 -5.42 0.26 5.46
C LEU A 174 -4.35 -0.60 6.14
N LYS A 175 -3.25 -0.93 5.45
CA LYS A 175 -2.13 -1.70 6.02
C LYS A 175 -1.31 -0.95 7.07
N PHE A 176 -1.59 0.33 7.31
CA PHE A 176 -1.05 1.02 8.48
C PHE A 176 -1.62 0.47 9.79
N TYR A 177 -2.87 0.00 9.77
CA TYR A 177 -3.50 -0.58 10.95
C TYR A 177 -2.93 -1.98 11.20
N PRO A 178 -2.38 -2.26 12.40
CA PRO A 178 -1.73 -3.54 12.68
C PRO A 178 -2.69 -4.73 12.59
N ASN A 179 -3.99 -4.47 12.67
CA ASN A 179 -5.04 -5.48 12.60
C ASN A 179 -5.37 -5.90 11.15
N ILE A 180 -4.81 -5.21 10.14
CA ILE A 180 -5.00 -5.50 8.71
C ILE A 180 -3.68 -6.02 8.13
N LEU A 181 -3.67 -7.29 7.74
CA LEU A 181 -2.51 -7.93 7.11
C LEU A 181 -2.41 -7.61 5.62
N GLU A 182 -3.54 -7.61 4.93
CA GLU A 182 -3.61 -7.31 3.51
C GLU A 182 -4.96 -6.69 3.15
N ALA A 183 -4.97 -5.85 2.13
CA ALA A 183 -6.18 -5.29 1.54
C ALA A 183 -6.09 -5.40 0.02
N VAL A 184 -7.20 -5.75 -0.63
CA VAL A 184 -7.29 -5.78 -2.09
C VAL A 184 -8.48 -4.96 -2.52
N LEU A 185 -8.23 -3.86 -3.24
CA LEU A 185 -9.26 -2.97 -3.75
C LEU A 185 -9.63 -3.32 -5.19
N PHE A 186 -10.93 -3.32 -5.47
CA PHE A 186 -11.53 -3.49 -6.80
C PHE A 186 -12.37 -2.26 -7.14
N GLY A 187 -12.43 -1.89 -8.42
CA GLY A 187 -13.16 -0.68 -8.82
C GLY A 187 -12.97 -0.27 -10.27
N LYS A 188 -11.89 -0.73 -10.93
CA LYS A 188 -11.65 -0.44 -12.36
C LYS A 188 -12.85 -0.82 -13.22
N ASP A 189 -13.34 0.16 -13.98
CA ASP A 189 -14.53 0.07 -14.85
C ASP A 189 -15.82 -0.29 -14.09
N LYS A 190 -15.89 -0.03 -12.78
CA LYS A 190 -17.07 -0.23 -11.92
C LYS A 190 -17.59 1.08 -11.35
N GLU A 191 -18.83 1.05 -10.87
CA GLU A 191 -19.52 2.23 -10.31
C GLU A 191 -18.94 2.70 -8.97
N LYS A 192 -18.21 1.82 -8.27
CA LYS A 192 -17.73 2.06 -6.90
C LYS A 192 -16.53 1.17 -6.56
N CYS A 193 -15.75 1.59 -5.58
CA CYS A 193 -14.68 0.76 -5.04
C CYS A 193 -15.20 -0.18 -3.96
N VAL A 194 -14.71 -1.42 -3.96
CA VAL A 194 -15.01 -2.43 -2.95
C VAL A 194 -13.73 -3.14 -2.54
N ALA A 195 -13.68 -3.67 -1.32
CA ALA A 195 -12.45 -4.21 -0.75
C ALA A 195 -12.59 -5.63 -0.18
N PHE A 196 -11.55 -6.43 -0.36
CA PHE A 196 -11.27 -7.57 0.50
C PHE A 196 -10.27 -7.16 1.58
N ILE A 197 -10.48 -7.66 2.79
CA ILE A 197 -9.60 -7.46 3.93
C ILE A 197 -9.14 -8.81 4.46
N ASN A 198 -7.83 -8.97 4.68
CA ASN A 198 -7.28 -9.99 5.56
C ASN A 198 -6.89 -9.35 6.89
N ILE A 199 -7.36 -9.95 7.98
CA ILE A 199 -6.86 -9.59 9.30
C ILE A 199 -5.46 -10.15 9.52
N ASP A 200 -4.68 -9.48 10.37
CA ASP A 200 -3.46 -10.04 10.95
C ASP A 200 -3.83 -10.90 12.16
N LEU A 201 -3.67 -12.23 12.04
CA LEU A 201 -4.10 -13.17 13.07
C LEU A 201 -3.44 -12.90 14.43
N SER A 202 -2.18 -12.49 14.43
CA SER A 202 -1.43 -12.26 15.67
C SER A 202 -1.95 -11.01 16.39
N SER A 203 -2.14 -9.92 15.66
CA SER A 203 -2.58 -8.63 16.19
C SER A 203 -4.04 -8.67 16.62
N VAL A 204 -4.91 -9.24 15.78
CA VAL A 204 -6.33 -9.40 16.11
C VAL A 204 -6.52 -10.45 17.21
N GLY A 205 -5.71 -11.51 17.24
CA GLY A 205 -5.71 -12.49 18.33
C GLY A 205 -5.37 -11.87 19.69
N ASN A 206 -4.30 -11.07 19.75
CA ASN A 206 -3.92 -10.34 20.97
C ASN A 206 -4.99 -9.33 21.42
N TRP A 207 -5.70 -8.70 20.48
CA TRP A 207 -6.83 -7.83 20.78
C TRP A 207 -8.03 -8.63 21.29
N ALA A 208 -8.35 -9.75 20.65
CA ALA A 208 -9.45 -10.64 21.02
C ALA A 208 -9.29 -11.17 22.45
N GLU A 209 -8.07 -11.54 22.86
CA GLU A 209 -7.76 -11.94 24.24
C GLU A 209 -8.10 -10.83 25.26
N LYS A 210 -7.77 -9.57 24.95
CA LYS A 210 -8.06 -8.42 25.83
C LYS A 210 -9.56 -8.13 25.93
N GLU A 211 -10.28 -8.35 24.83
CA GLU A 211 -11.74 -8.21 24.76
C GLU A 211 -12.50 -9.45 25.25
N ASN A 212 -11.79 -10.49 25.72
CA ASN A 212 -12.36 -11.77 26.17
C ASN A 212 -13.15 -12.51 25.08
N ILE A 213 -12.72 -12.39 23.83
CA ILE A 213 -13.29 -13.09 22.68
C ILE A 213 -12.55 -14.42 22.49
N ALA A 214 -13.25 -15.53 22.69
CA ALA A 214 -12.72 -16.86 22.38
C ALA A 214 -12.85 -17.15 20.88
N TYR A 215 -11.81 -17.72 20.29
CA TYR A 215 -11.80 -18.19 18.90
C TYR A 215 -10.90 -19.42 18.76
N GLY A 216 -11.25 -20.34 17.87
CA GLY A 216 -10.50 -21.57 17.60
C GLY A 216 -9.75 -21.58 16.27
N SER A 217 -9.99 -20.59 15.39
CA SER A 217 -9.37 -20.53 14.07
C SER A 217 -9.34 -19.12 13.49
N TYR A 218 -8.51 -18.90 12.46
CA TYR A 218 -8.51 -17.66 11.66
C TYR A 218 -9.91 -17.34 11.14
N GLN A 219 -10.59 -18.33 10.54
CA GLN A 219 -11.90 -18.13 9.93
C GLN A 219 -12.95 -17.67 10.95
N GLU A 220 -12.93 -18.23 12.16
CA GLU A 220 -13.85 -17.85 13.24
C GLU A 220 -13.60 -16.40 13.69
N LEU A 221 -12.33 -16.03 13.88
CA LEU A 221 -11.98 -14.68 14.30
C LEU A 221 -12.24 -13.64 13.20
N ALA A 222 -11.87 -13.94 11.96
CA ALA A 222 -12.13 -13.11 10.79
C ALA A 222 -13.63 -12.89 10.55
N GLY A 223 -14.46 -13.89 10.87
CA GLY A 223 -15.92 -13.83 10.80
C GLY A 223 -16.60 -13.17 12.00
N HIS A 224 -15.86 -12.75 13.04
CA HIS A 224 -16.45 -12.29 14.29
C HIS A 224 -17.05 -10.87 14.13
N PRO A 225 -18.27 -10.59 14.64
CA PRO A 225 -18.92 -9.29 14.47
C PRO A 225 -18.09 -8.10 14.97
N GLN A 226 -17.42 -8.25 16.13
CA GLN A 226 -16.58 -7.18 16.68
C GLN A 226 -15.29 -6.95 15.84
N VAL A 227 -14.81 -7.96 15.12
CA VAL A 227 -13.71 -7.79 14.16
C VAL A 227 -14.19 -7.00 12.96
N TYR A 228 -15.38 -7.29 12.44
CA TYR A 228 -15.97 -6.47 11.39
C TYR A 228 -16.21 -5.02 11.84
N ASP A 229 -16.68 -4.78 13.08
CA ASP A 229 -16.86 -3.43 13.62
C ASP A 229 -15.54 -2.64 13.65
N MET A 230 -14.46 -3.31 14.09
CA MET A 230 -13.12 -2.74 14.12
C MET A 230 -12.61 -2.40 12.71
N ILE A 231 -12.74 -3.32 11.75
CA ILE A 231 -12.32 -3.10 10.37
C ILE A 231 -13.15 -2.01 9.69
N GLU A 232 -14.46 -1.97 9.96
CA GLU A 232 -15.34 -0.91 9.46
C GLU A 232 -14.90 0.47 9.94
N ASN A 233 -14.52 0.60 11.22
CA ASN A 233 -14.01 1.85 11.76
C ASN A 233 -12.72 2.29 11.07
N HIS A 234 -11.77 1.37 10.83
CA HIS A 234 -10.54 1.68 10.10
C HIS A 234 -10.83 2.10 8.65
N ILE A 235 -11.75 1.42 7.95
CA ILE A 235 -12.15 1.79 6.60
C ILE A 235 -12.80 3.18 6.58
N ASN A 236 -13.64 3.50 7.57
CA ASN A 236 -14.28 4.82 7.66
C ASN A 236 -13.25 5.94 7.88
N GLU A 237 -12.23 5.70 8.71
CA GLU A 237 -11.11 6.64 8.89
C GLU A 237 -10.31 6.84 7.60
N VAL A 238 -10.00 5.75 6.89
CA VAL A 238 -9.31 5.80 5.59
C VAL A 238 -10.15 6.51 4.54
N ASN A 239 -11.46 6.24 4.44
CA ASN A 239 -12.35 6.94 3.50
C ASN A 239 -12.38 8.45 3.77
N MET A 240 -12.41 8.85 5.04
CA MET A 240 -12.35 10.26 5.44
C MET A 240 -11.01 10.91 5.09
N ASP A 241 -9.92 10.15 5.05
CA ASP A 241 -8.63 10.68 4.64
C ASP A 241 -8.50 10.75 3.11
N VAL A 242 -8.91 9.69 2.41
CA VAL A 242 -8.96 9.61 0.94
C VAL A 242 -9.83 10.72 0.36
N SER A 243 -10.95 11.08 1.01
CA SER A 243 -11.84 12.14 0.53
C SER A 243 -11.20 13.54 0.51
N LYS A 244 -10.09 13.75 1.23
CA LYS A 244 -9.34 15.02 1.21
C LYS A 244 -8.46 15.15 -0.04
N ASP A 245 -8.12 14.04 -0.70
CA ASP A 245 -7.32 14.04 -1.91
C ASP A 245 -8.21 14.30 -3.13
N LYS A 246 -8.02 15.44 -3.79
CA LYS A 246 -8.83 15.85 -4.94
C LYS A 246 -8.73 14.91 -6.15
N MET A 247 -7.64 14.16 -6.28
CA MET A 247 -7.39 13.26 -7.39
C MET A 247 -7.86 11.84 -7.10
N LEU A 248 -7.81 11.44 -5.82
CA LEU A 248 -8.07 10.06 -5.38
C LEU A 248 -9.34 9.90 -4.54
N SER A 249 -10.14 10.96 -4.32
CA SER A 249 -11.38 10.92 -3.54
C SER A 249 -12.40 9.88 -4.03
N GLY A 250 -12.37 9.52 -5.32
CA GLY A 250 -13.21 8.46 -5.89
C GLY A 250 -12.84 7.05 -5.41
N CYS A 251 -11.64 6.85 -4.86
CA CYS A 251 -11.16 5.54 -4.40
C CYS A 251 -11.77 5.09 -3.04
N GLN A 252 -12.72 5.84 -2.47
CA GLN A 252 -13.38 5.46 -1.23
C GLN A 252 -14.09 4.10 -1.34
N ILE A 253 -13.95 3.30 -0.30
CA ILE A 253 -14.53 1.95 -0.22
C ILE A 253 -16.01 2.08 0.12
N ASP A 254 -16.88 1.61 -0.77
CA ASP A 254 -18.32 1.56 -0.54
C ASP A 254 -18.71 0.30 0.26
N ARG A 255 -18.11 -0.84 -0.10
CA ARG A 255 -18.42 -2.14 0.53
C ARG A 255 -17.18 -2.98 0.70
N PHE A 256 -17.18 -3.81 1.74
CA PHE A 256 -16.07 -4.70 2.01
C PHE A 256 -16.54 -6.01 2.65
N LEU A 257 -15.64 -6.98 2.65
CA LEU A 257 -15.74 -8.19 3.44
C LEU A 257 -14.37 -8.56 4.01
N VAL A 258 -14.38 -9.36 5.07
CA VAL A 258 -13.17 -9.97 5.63
C VAL A 258 -13.06 -11.39 5.08
N LEU A 259 -11.94 -11.73 4.44
CA LEU A 259 -11.72 -13.04 3.87
C LEU A 259 -11.58 -14.10 4.98
N HIS A 260 -12.08 -15.30 4.71
CA HIS A 260 -12.06 -16.45 5.63
C HIS A 260 -10.71 -17.19 5.67
N LYS A 261 -9.77 -16.82 4.80
CA LYS A 261 -8.37 -17.26 4.82
C LYS A 261 -7.45 -16.12 4.39
N GLU A 262 -6.19 -16.17 4.83
CA GLU A 262 -5.14 -15.28 4.37
C GLU A 262 -4.79 -15.53 2.90
N LEU A 263 -4.49 -14.48 2.14
CA LEU A 263 -3.94 -14.63 0.80
C LEU A 263 -2.56 -15.30 0.86
N ASP A 264 -2.37 -16.33 0.05
CA ASP A 264 -1.21 -17.22 0.14
C ASP A 264 -0.41 -17.29 -1.17
N PRO A 265 0.94 -17.26 -1.10
CA PRO A 265 1.78 -17.43 -2.29
C PRO A 265 1.60 -18.76 -3.02
N ASP A 266 1.34 -19.84 -2.29
CA ASP A 266 1.19 -21.19 -2.85
C ASP A 266 -0.17 -21.36 -3.54
N ASP A 267 -1.16 -20.55 -3.14
CA ASP A 267 -2.41 -20.38 -3.89
C ASP A 267 -2.29 -19.44 -5.09
N GLY A 268 -1.13 -18.83 -5.30
CA GLY A 268 -0.85 -17.90 -6.40
C GLY A 268 -1.54 -16.55 -6.27
N GLU A 269 -2.12 -16.24 -5.12
CA GLU A 269 -2.86 -15.00 -4.84
C GLU A 269 -1.94 -13.80 -4.63
N ILE A 270 -0.76 -14.08 -4.11
CA ILE A 270 0.27 -13.12 -3.78
C ILE A 270 1.64 -13.68 -4.21
N THR A 271 2.64 -12.84 -4.40
CA THR A 271 4.01 -13.32 -4.63
C THR A 271 4.66 -13.74 -3.31
N ARG A 272 5.78 -14.47 -3.36
CA ARG A 272 6.60 -14.78 -2.16
C ARG A 272 7.12 -13.53 -1.44
N THR A 273 7.24 -12.40 -2.14
CA THR A 273 7.54 -11.08 -1.56
C THR A 273 6.27 -10.32 -1.11
N ARG A 274 5.15 -11.02 -0.96
CA ARG A 274 3.84 -10.50 -0.56
C ARG A 274 3.29 -9.37 -1.46
N LYS A 275 3.46 -9.48 -2.79
CA LYS A 275 2.79 -8.57 -3.76
C LYS A 275 1.52 -9.21 -4.31
N VAL A 276 0.37 -8.53 -4.19
CA VAL A 276 -0.93 -9.04 -4.64
C VAL A 276 -0.98 -9.25 -6.15
N ARG A 277 -1.47 -10.41 -6.59
CA ARG A 277 -1.76 -10.72 -8.00
C ARG A 277 -3.23 -10.42 -8.30
N ARG A 278 -3.59 -9.15 -8.35
CA ARG A 278 -4.98 -8.66 -8.35
C ARG A 278 -5.91 -9.32 -9.37
N GLN A 279 -5.51 -9.43 -10.64
CA GLN A 279 -6.32 -10.10 -11.65
C GLN A 279 -6.63 -11.56 -11.27
N PHE A 280 -5.62 -12.27 -10.75
CA PHE A 280 -5.80 -13.66 -10.32
C PHE A 280 -6.72 -13.75 -9.09
N VAL A 281 -6.61 -12.82 -8.13
CA VAL A 281 -7.51 -12.73 -6.98
C VAL A 281 -8.94 -12.43 -7.45
N GLU A 282 -9.13 -11.47 -8.36
CA GLU A 282 -10.44 -11.13 -8.93
C GLU A 282 -11.08 -12.34 -9.64
N ASP A 283 -10.30 -13.09 -10.41
CA ASP A 283 -10.78 -14.27 -11.12
C ASP A 283 -11.13 -15.41 -10.15
N LYS A 284 -10.24 -15.71 -9.18
CA LYS A 284 -10.40 -16.79 -8.19
C LYS A 284 -11.61 -16.56 -7.27
N TYR A 285 -11.82 -15.30 -6.85
CA TYR A 285 -12.87 -14.89 -5.92
C TYR A 285 -14.00 -14.12 -6.63
N SER A 286 -14.26 -14.44 -7.90
CA SER A 286 -15.21 -13.68 -8.73
C SER A 286 -16.65 -13.70 -8.19
N ASP A 287 -17.02 -14.72 -7.44
CA ASP A 287 -18.30 -14.81 -6.71
C ASP A 287 -18.37 -13.79 -5.58
N LEU A 288 -17.32 -13.68 -4.76
CA LEU A 288 -17.20 -12.69 -3.69
C LEU A 288 -17.19 -11.26 -4.24
N VAL A 289 -16.44 -11.01 -5.32
CA VAL A 289 -16.42 -9.70 -5.99
C VAL A 289 -17.82 -9.33 -6.50
N LYS A 290 -18.54 -10.26 -7.14
CA LYS A 290 -19.92 -10.01 -7.61
C LYS A 290 -20.86 -9.66 -6.45
N ALA A 291 -20.76 -10.38 -5.33
CA ALA A 291 -21.59 -10.13 -4.14
C ALA A 291 -21.35 -8.74 -3.51
N LEU A 292 -20.11 -8.21 -3.62
CA LEU A 292 -19.81 -6.84 -3.22
C LEU A 292 -20.55 -5.81 -4.09
N TYR A 293 -20.84 -6.12 -5.35
CA TYR A 293 -21.54 -5.20 -6.27
C TYR A 293 -23.06 -5.40 -6.32
N ASP A 294 -23.59 -6.60 -6.09
CA ASP A 294 -25.01 -6.93 -6.31
C ASP A 294 -25.95 -6.59 -5.14
N GLY A 295 -25.43 -6.07 -4.03
CA GLY A 295 -26.20 -5.71 -2.84
C GLY A 295 -26.39 -6.84 -1.82
N SER A 296 -25.81 -8.02 -2.04
CA SER A 296 -25.87 -9.16 -1.11
C SER A 296 -25.30 -8.82 0.26
N LYS A 297 -25.99 -9.14 1.35
CA LYS A 297 -25.49 -8.90 2.73
C LYS A 297 -24.54 -9.99 3.24
N SER A 298 -24.59 -11.15 2.62
CA SER A 298 -23.68 -12.26 2.92
C SER A 298 -23.58 -13.19 1.71
N ILE A 299 -22.51 -13.97 1.66
CA ILE A 299 -22.28 -14.96 0.60
C ILE A 299 -21.64 -16.21 1.19
N LYS A 300 -22.10 -17.38 0.73
CA LYS A 300 -21.44 -18.66 0.97
C LYS A 300 -20.40 -18.90 -0.13
N THR A 301 -19.19 -19.24 0.28
CA THR A 301 -18.08 -19.53 -0.63
C THR A 301 -17.38 -20.83 -0.23
N GLU A 302 -16.82 -21.51 -1.21
CA GLU A 302 -15.89 -22.62 -1.04
C GLU A 302 -14.62 -22.31 -1.83
N THR A 303 -13.53 -22.06 -1.11
CA THR A 303 -12.25 -21.63 -1.71
C THR A 303 -11.29 -22.80 -1.73
N LYS A 304 -10.71 -23.07 -2.90
CA LYS A 304 -9.62 -24.04 -3.02
C LYS A 304 -8.34 -23.47 -2.40
N VAL A 305 -7.67 -24.30 -1.60
CA VAL A 305 -6.40 -24.01 -0.95
C VAL A 305 -5.36 -25.05 -1.30
N THR A 306 -4.13 -24.61 -1.48
CA THR A 306 -2.95 -25.43 -1.75
C THR A 306 -2.08 -25.41 -0.50
N TYR A 307 -1.85 -26.58 0.09
CA TYR A 307 -0.96 -26.70 1.25
C TYR A 307 0.51 -26.70 0.81
N GLU A 308 1.44 -26.39 1.73
CA GLU A 308 2.88 -26.34 1.43
C GLU A 308 3.45 -27.65 0.85
N ASP A 309 2.80 -28.78 1.12
CA ASP A 309 3.16 -30.09 0.59
C ASP A 309 2.55 -30.40 -0.79
N GLY A 310 1.89 -29.42 -1.40
CA GLY A 310 1.25 -29.49 -2.72
C GLY A 310 -0.11 -30.17 -2.74
N ARG A 311 -0.66 -30.58 -1.59
CA ARG A 311 -2.03 -31.09 -1.53
C ARG A 311 -3.04 -29.96 -1.76
N GLU A 312 -4.11 -30.27 -2.48
CA GLU A 312 -5.25 -29.37 -2.62
C GLU A 312 -6.34 -29.73 -1.60
N GLY A 313 -6.97 -28.71 -1.02
CA GLY A 313 -8.15 -28.81 -0.16
C GLY A 313 -9.15 -27.70 -0.46
N SER A 314 -10.21 -27.63 0.34
CA SER A 314 -11.16 -26.51 0.29
C SER A 314 -11.51 -26.00 1.68
N ILE A 315 -11.74 -24.69 1.77
CA ILE A 315 -12.25 -24.01 2.97
C ILE A 315 -13.58 -23.36 2.61
N SER A 316 -14.61 -23.66 3.38
CA SER A 316 -15.95 -23.13 3.17
C SER A 316 -16.34 -22.17 4.28
N ALA A 317 -16.90 -21.02 3.91
CA ALA A 317 -17.33 -19.98 4.85
C ALA A 317 -18.59 -19.28 4.37
N THR A 318 -19.32 -18.69 5.32
CA THR A 318 -20.31 -17.64 5.02
C THR A 318 -19.69 -16.31 5.42
N LEU A 319 -19.48 -15.42 4.45
CA LEU A 319 -18.90 -14.10 4.67
C LEU A 319 -20.00 -13.07 4.79
N GLU A 320 -19.87 -12.17 5.77
CA GLU A 320 -20.69 -10.97 5.88
C GLU A 320 -20.15 -9.90 4.94
N ILE A 321 -21.04 -9.10 4.34
CA ILE A 321 -20.67 -7.97 3.48
C ILE A 321 -21.23 -6.70 4.09
N ARG A 322 -20.34 -5.79 4.46
CA ARG A 322 -20.70 -4.51 5.07
C ARG A 322 -20.53 -3.35 4.12
N SER A 323 -21.28 -2.29 4.38
CA SER A 323 -21.14 -1.02 3.67
C SER A 323 -20.36 -0.07 4.57
N ALA A 324 -19.41 0.66 4.00
CA ALA A 324 -18.65 1.66 4.72
C ALA A 324 -19.25 3.06 4.49
N LYS A 325 -18.88 3.99 5.36
CA LYS A 325 -19.33 5.37 5.27
C LYS A 325 -18.51 6.11 4.21
N LEU A 326 -19.20 6.60 3.18
CA LEU A 326 -18.63 7.51 2.20
C LEU A 326 -18.71 8.96 2.70
N VAL A 327 -17.68 9.73 2.38
CA VAL A 327 -17.56 11.16 2.66
C VAL A 327 -17.69 11.92 1.35
N LYS A 328 -18.54 12.94 1.35
CA LYS A 328 -18.73 13.86 0.21
C LYS A 328 -17.72 15.00 0.24
#